data_AF-A0AAE1FQQ0-F1
#
_entry.id   AF-A0AAE1FQQ0-F1
#
_cell.length_a   1.000
_cell.length_b   1.000
_cell.length_c   1.000
_cell.angle_alpha   90.00
_cell.angle_beta   90.00
_cell.angle_gamma   90.00
#
_symmetry.space_group_name_H-M   'P 1'
#
loop_
_entity.id
_entity.type
_entity.pdbx_description
1 polymer ?
#
loop_
_entity_poly.entity_id
_entity_poly.type
_entity_poly.pdbx_seq_one_letter_code
_entity_poly.pdbx_strand_id
1 'polypeptide(L)'
;MHFCHIRGVHPAPDLFMYGHRIRCVEETRFLGLLFDKRLTWVPHLRTLKVFCLKALNLLRVLGHTSWVADRATLLRLYHVLIRSKLDYVCEAYSFA
;
A
#
# COMPACT_ATOMS: atom_id res chain seq x y z
N MET A 1 -22.47 -8.00 3.59
CA MET A 1 -22.79 -8.83 4.77
C MET A 1 -23.30 -10.18 4.29
N HIS A 2 -22.52 -11.25 4.46
CA HIS A 2 -22.98 -12.61 4.13
C HIS A 2 -23.72 -13.16 5.36
N PHE A 3 -25.05 -13.12 5.33
CA PHE A 3 -25.86 -13.74 6.37
C PHE A 3 -25.91 -15.24 6.09
N CYS A 4 -25.22 -16.03 6.92
CA CYS A 4 -25.28 -17.48 6.87
C CYS A 4 -25.78 -17.99 8.22
N HIS A 5 -26.71 -18.96 8.18
CA HIS A 5 -27.32 -19.55 9.39
C HIS A 5 -26.48 -20.71 9.95
N ILE A 6 -25.33 -21.01 9.33
CA ILE A 6 -24.39 -22.05 9.73
C ILE A 6 -23.66 -21.57 11.00
N ARG A 7 -23.83 -22.28 12.10
CA ARG A 7 -23.06 -22.08 13.33
C ARG A 7 -21.90 -23.08 13.32
N GLY A 8 -20.73 -22.67 12.81
CA GLY A 8 -19.56 -23.56 12.66
C GLY A 8 -18.34 -22.92 11.97
N VAL A 9 -17.31 -23.72 11.70
CA VAL A 9 -16.12 -23.27 10.94
C VAL A 9 -16.55 -22.99 9.50
N HIS A 10 -16.35 -21.76 9.03
CA HIS A 10 -16.55 -21.40 7.63
C HIS A 10 -15.31 -21.80 6.82
N PRO A 11 -15.37 -22.82 5.95
CA PRO A 11 -14.29 -23.10 5.03
C PRO A 11 -14.07 -21.92 4.09
N ALA A 12 -12.84 -21.77 3.60
CA ALA A 12 -12.54 -20.74 2.60
C ALA A 12 -13.44 -20.93 1.36
N PRO A 13 -13.99 -19.84 0.80
CA PRO A 13 -14.89 -19.94 -0.33
C PRO A 13 -14.15 -20.46 -1.57
N ASP A 14 -14.79 -21.37 -2.30
CA ASP A 14 -14.29 -21.82 -3.61
C ASP A 14 -14.73 -20.84 -4.70
N LEU A 15 -13.83 -19.91 -5.01
CA LEU A 15 -14.03 -18.89 -6.03
C LEU A 15 -13.28 -19.28 -7.31
N PHE A 16 -13.93 -19.10 -8.46
CA PHE A 16 -13.34 -19.33 -9.77
C PHE A 16 -13.43 -18.05 -10.61
N MET A 17 -12.35 -17.71 -11.30
CA MET A 17 -12.30 -16.60 -12.27
C MET A 17 -11.81 -17.17 -13.60
N TYR A 18 -12.60 -17.02 -14.66
CA TYR A 18 -12.29 -17.60 -15.99
C TYR A 18 -11.97 -19.10 -15.94
N GLY A 19 -12.65 -19.87 -15.10
CA GLY A 19 -12.40 -21.30 -14.91
C GLY A 19 -11.18 -21.64 -14.03
N HIS A 20 -10.42 -20.64 -13.56
CA HIS A 20 -9.29 -20.83 -12.66
C HIS A 20 -9.68 -20.57 -11.20
N ARG A 21 -9.31 -21.48 -10.30
CA ARG A 21 -9.57 -21.34 -8.86
C ARG A 21 -8.72 -20.19 -8.26
N ILE A 22 -9.38 -19.25 -7.61
CA ILE A 22 -8.74 -18.18 -6.85
C ILE A 22 -8.33 -18.75 -5.50
N ARG A 23 -7.04 -18.65 -5.16
CA ARG A 23 -6.53 -19.07 -3.86
C ARG A 23 -6.82 -18.01 -2.81
N CYS A 24 -7.45 -18.41 -1.70
CA CYS A 24 -7.50 -17.58 -0.49
C CYS A 24 -6.12 -17.59 0.16
N VAL A 25 -5.43 -16.46 0.07
CA VAL A 25 -4.12 -16.22 0.69
C VAL A 25 -4.25 -15.16 1.78
N GLU A 26 -3.35 -15.18 2.77
CA GLU A 26 -3.39 -14.22 3.88
C GLU A 26 -2.96 -12.81 3.44
N GLU A 27 -2.05 -12.72 2.46
CA GLU A 27 -1.61 -11.46 1.85
C GLU A 27 -1.56 -11.62 0.33
N THR A 28 -2.02 -10.60 -0.40
CA THR A 28 -1.95 -10.57 -1.86
C THR A 28 -1.58 -9.19 -2.37
N ARG A 29 -0.84 -9.12 -3.47
CA ARG A 29 -0.49 -7.86 -4.12
C ARG A 29 -1.37 -7.63 -5.33
N PHE A 30 -2.09 -6.52 -5.35
CA PHE A 30 -2.94 -6.13 -6.48
C PHE A 30 -2.78 -4.64 -6.75
N LEU A 31 -2.60 -4.27 -8.02
CA LEU A 31 -2.33 -2.88 -8.44
C LEU A 31 -1.18 -2.18 -7.66
N GLY A 32 -0.21 -2.95 -7.20
CA GLY A 32 0.93 -2.44 -6.42
C GLY A 32 0.65 -2.25 -4.92
N LEU A 33 -0.60 -2.42 -4.47
CA LEU A 33 -1.02 -2.42 -3.07
C LEU A 33 -0.92 -3.82 -2.47
N LEU A 34 -0.65 -3.89 -1.17
CA LEU A 34 -0.61 -5.15 -0.42
C LEU A 34 -1.88 -5.26 0.43
N PHE A 35 -2.70 -6.24 0.13
CA PHE A 35 -3.95 -6.50 0.83
C PHE A 35 -3.74 -7.66 1.79
N ASP A 36 -4.09 -7.46 3.05
CA ASP A 36 -4.29 -8.55 3.99
C ASP A 36 -5.74 -9.04 3.92
N LYS A 37 -5.97 -10.28 4.33
CA LYS A 37 -7.30 -10.91 4.36
C LYS A 37 -8.38 -10.11 5.07
N ARG A 38 -8.00 -9.29 6.06
CA ARG A 38 -8.92 -8.46 6.85
C ARG A 38 -8.99 -7.01 6.37
N LEU A 39 -8.29 -6.67 5.28
CA LEU A 39 -8.17 -5.30 4.78
C LEU A 39 -7.77 -4.29 5.88
N THR A 40 -6.94 -4.73 6.83
CA THR A 40 -6.41 -3.86 7.89
C THR A 40 -5.28 -2.96 7.39
N TRP A 41 -4.68 -3.29 6.24
CA TRP A 41 -3.60 -2.56 5.59
C TRP A 41 -2.30 -2.45 6.41
N VAL A 42 -2.21 -3.10 7.57
CA VAL A 42 -1.05 -3.08 8.45
C VAL A 42 0.26 -3.48 7.73
N PRO A 43 0.32 -4.61 7.00
CA PRO A 43 1.57 -4.99 6.33
C PRO A 43 1.93 -3.98 5.24
N HIS A 44 0.94 -3.43 4.52
CA HIS A 44 1.16 -2.39 3.52
C HIS A 44 1.72 -1.10 4.13
N LEU A 45 1.07 -0.58 5.18
CA LEU A 45 1.50 0.63 5.90
C LEU A 45 2.92 0.50 6.44
N ARG A 46 3.30 -0.69 6.93
CA ARG A 46 4.67 -0.96 7.38
C ARG A 46 5.67 -0.80 6.23
N THR A 47 5.39 -1.41 5.09
CA THR A 47 6.25 -1.27 3.90
C THR A 47 6.30 0.16 3.37
N LEU A 48 5.17 0.86 3.36
CA LEU A 48 5.04 2.24 2.92
C LEU A 48 5.83 3.19 3.82
N LYS A 49 5.75 3.02 5.15
CA LYS A 49 6.56 3.78 6.12
C LYS A 49 8.06 3.62 5.86
N VAL A 50 8.54 2.40 5.66
CA VAL A 50 9.96 2.13 5.37
C VAL A 50 10.39 2.83 4.08
N PHE A 51 9.56 2.77 3.04
CA PHE A 51 9.82 3.46 1.78
C PHE A 51 9.89 4.98 1.97
N CYS A 52 8.90 5.59 2.62
CA CYS A 52 8.85 7.03 2.86
C CYS A 52 10.04 7.51 3.68
N LEU A 53 10.46 6.77 4.71
CA LEU A 53 11.64 7.10 5.50
C LEU A 53 12.93 7.09 4.67
N LYS A 54 13.10 6.11 3.77
CA LYS A 54 14.24 6.06 2.85
C LYS A 54 14.24 7.26 1.89
N ALA A 55 13.09 7.59 1.31
CA ALA A 55 12.95 8.75 0.42
C ALA A 55 13.21 10.08 1.15
N LEU A 56 12.75 10.21 2.40
CA LEU A 56 13.04 11.37 3.24
C LEU A 56 14.53 11.49 3.57
N ASN A 57 15.21 10.37 3.83
CA ASN A 57 16.66 10.38 4.05
C ASN A 57 17.41 10.83 2.78
N LEU A 58 16.98 10.39 1.61
CA LEU A 58 17.53 10.89 0.33
C LEU A 58 17.34 12.41 0.20
N LEU A 59 16.12 12.91 0.45
CA LEU A 59 15.84 14.35 0.42
C LEU A 59 16.70 15.14 1.41
N ARG A 60 16.93 14.59 2.61
CA ARG A 60 17.83 15.20 3.61
C ARG A 60 19.25 15.32 3.10
N VAL A 61 19.81 14.24 2.52
CA VAL A 61 21.19 14.26 1.97
C VAL A 61 21.30 15.28 0.83
N LEU A 62 20.33 15.29 -0.09
CA LEU A 62 20.28 16.25 -1.18
C LEU A 62 20.19 17.69 -0.66
N GLY A 63 19.34 17.94 0.35
CA GLY A 63 19.16 19.27 0.92
C GLY A 63 20.36 19.84 1.67
N HIS A 64 21.27 18.99 2.16
CA HIS A 64 22.55 19.44 2.71
C HIS A 64 23.58 19.82 1.63
N THR A 65 23.31 19.51 0.36
CA THR A 65 24.23 19.78 -0.75
C THR A 65 23.97 21.19 -1.29
N SER A 66 24.72 22.17 -0.77
CA SER A 66 24.56 23.62 -1.03
C SER A 66 24.67 24.04 -2.50
N TRP A 67 25.20 23.18 -3.38
CA TRP A 67 25.40 23.48 -4.79
C TRP A 67 24.25 23.02 -5.70
N VAL A 68 23.39 22.08 -5.29
CA VAL A 68 22.42 21.39 -6.18
C VAL A 68 20.96 21.55 -5.75
N ALA A 69 20.69 21.80 -4.47
CA ALA A 69 19.34 21.71 -3.93
C ALA A 69 18.63 23.07 -3.84
N ASP A 70 18.11 23.54 -4.97
CA ASP A 70 17.06 24.57 -4.94
C ASP A 70 15.81 24.03 -4.21
N ARG A 71 15.18 24.89 -3.39
CA ARG A 71 13.99 24.52 -2.59
C ARG A 71 12.86 23.97 -3.46
N ALA A 72 12.64 24.54 -4.65
CA ALA A 72 11.58 24.07 -5.53
C ALA A 72 11.91 22.67 -6.10
N THR A 73 13.19 22.35 -6.31
CA THR A 73 13.63 21.02 -6.74
C THR A 73 13.42 19.97 -5.64
N LEU A 74 13.78 20.26 -4.38
CA LEU A 74 13.50 19.36 -3.26
C LEU A 74 12.00 19.13 -3.07
N LEU A 75 11.18 20.19 -3.19
CA LEU A 75 9.74 20.08 -3.07
C LEU A 75 9.13 19.24 -4.20
N ARG A 76 9.62 19.41 -5.43
CA ARG A 76 9.23 18.57 -6.57
C ARG A 76 9.58 17.10 -6.34
N LEU A 77 10.78 16.80 -5.83
CA LEU A 77 11.18 15.44 -5.50
C LEU A 77 10.30 14.83 -4.39
N TYR A 78 9.96 15.59 -3.36
CA TYR A 78 9.01 15.17 -2.33
C TYR A 78 7.64 14.79 -2.93
N HIS A 79 7.10 15.65 -3.82
CA HIS A 79 5.82 15.39 -4.47
C HIS A 79 5.86 14.13 -5.35
N VAL A 80 6.91 13.96 -6.15
CA VAL A 80 7.02 12.84 -7.10
C VAL A 80 7.31 11.51 -6.40
N LEU A 81 8.10 11.50 -5.32
CA LEU A 81 8.54 10.26 -4.68
C LEU A 81 7.63 9.80 -3.55
N ILE A 82 7.22 10.73 -2.68
CA ILE A 82 6.50 10.41 -1.44
C ILE A 82 5.02 10.68 -1.62
N ARG A 83 4.66 11.90 -2.02
CA ARG A 83 3.26 12.32 -2.08
C ARG A 83 2.46 11.52 -3.10
N SER A 84 3.01 11.28 -4.29
CA SER A 84 2.39 10.45 -5.34
C SER A 84 1.97 9.06 -4.85
N LYS A 85 2.80 8.42 -4.00
CA LYS A 85 2.52 7.12 -3.41
C LYS A 85 1.46 7.21 -2.33
N LEU A 86 1.50 8.24 -1.48
CA LEU A 86 0.52 8.43 -0.42
C LEU A 86 -0.87 8.74 -0.98
N ASP A 87 -0.96 9.64 -1.96
CA ASP A 87 -2.21 10.04 -2.59
C ASP A 87 -2.89 8.83 -3.27
N TYR A 88 -2.13 7.99 -3.99
CA TYR A 88 -2.65 6.78 -4.61
C TYR A 88 -3.26 5.79 -3.60
N VAL A 89 -2.60 5.60 -2.46
CA VAL A 89 -3.05 4.62 -1.46
C VAL A 89 -4.20 5.18 -0.60
N CYS A 90 -4.28 6.51 -0.43
CA CYS A 90 -5.34 7.17 0.32
C CYS A 90 -6.74 6.78 -0.19
N GLU A 91 -6.92 6.75 -1.51
CA GLU A 91 -8.18 6.32 -2.14
C GLU A 91 -8.54 4.88 -1.76
N ALA A 92 -7.53 4.00 -1.69
CA ALA A 92 -7.75 2.59 -1.33
C ALA A 92 -8.12 2.40 0.16
N TYR A 93 -7.58 3.24 1.05
CA TYR A 93 -7.87 3.17 2.49
C TYR A 93 -9.31 3.57 2.83
N SER A 94 -9.95 4.41 2.03
CA SER A 94 -11.34 4.80 2.24
C SER A 94 -12.35 3.64 2.12
N PHE A 95 -11.92 2.50 1.56
CA PHE A 95 -12.76 1.30 1.42
C PHE A 95 -12.62 0.29 2.58
N ALA A 96 -11.74 0.57 3.55
CA ALA A 96 -11.48 -0.28 4.72
C ALA A 96 -12.47 0.00 5.85
#